data_AF-A0A1F2TIQ5-F1
#
_entry.id   AF-A0A1F2TIQ5-F1
#
_cell.length_a   1.000
_cell.length_b   1.000
_cell.length_c   1.000
_cell.angle_alpha   90.00
_cell.angle_beta   90.00
_cell.angle_gamma   90.00
#
_symmetry.space_group_name_H-M   'P 1'
#
loop_
_entity.id
_entity.type
_entity.pdbx_description
1 polymer ?
#
loop_
_entity_poly.entity_id
_entity_poly.type
_entity_poly.pdbx_seq_one_letter_code
_entity_poly.pdbx_strand_id
1 'polypeptide(L)'
;MHMQLGSAAVNLIDASGTWNKAAQPALSQWNAKMKNMQFAAVMNSTKPKAYRNDVNNVFFSSKYYGYSFGSTTLAVCLSSWYTSSLATFETDVVFNTKYKWNSYRGNLRSSSNPGVDIRRVAIHEFGHALGLGHTSNSTAIMRPIISNQDKIGTDDIAGAQKLYGKR
;
A
#
# COMPACT_ATOMS: atom_id res chain seq x y z
N MET A 1 5.29 9.62 0.50
CA MET A 1 5.61 8.18 0.48
C MET A 1 6.97 7.96 -0.15
N HIS A 2 7.93 7.51 0.65
CA HIS A 2 9.29 7.16 0.24
C HIS A 2 9.30 5.73 -0.29
N MET A 3 9.29 5.59 -1.61
CA MET A 3 9.19 4.30 -2.31
C MET A 3 10.55 3.61 -2.36
N GLN A 4 10.70 2.52 -1.59
CA GLN A 4 11.96 1.83 -1.33
C GLN A 4 11.83 0.31 -1.50
N LEU A 5 11.03 -0.10 -2.49
CA LEU A 5 10.78 -1.50 -2.84
C LEU A 5 11.85 -2.09 -3.77
N GLY A 6 12.66 -1.24 -4.41
CA GLY A 6 13.80 -1.65 -5.23
C GLY A 6 13.42 -2.26 -6.59
N SER A 7 14.38 -2.96 -7.19
CA SER A 7 14.24 -3.64 -8.47
C SER A 7 13.42 -4.92 -8.34
N ALA A 8 12.66 -5.27 -9.38
CA ALA A 8 12.00 -6.55 -9.46
C ALA A 8 13.02 -7.64 -9.83
N ALA A 9 13.20 -8.63 -8.96
CA ALA A 9 14.04 -9.80 -9.24
C ALA A 9 13.38 -10.78 -10.25
N VAL A 10 12.16 -10.48 -10.67
CA VAL A 10 11.35 -11.25 -11.62
C VAL A 10 10.77 -10.33 -12.67
N ASN A 11 10.48 -10.88 -13.85
CA ASN A 11 9.68 -10.16 -14.83
C ASN A 11 8.26 -9.93 -14.29
N LEU A 12 7.91 -8.65 -14.14
CA LEU A 12 6.56 -8.25 -13.75
C LEU A 12 5.63 -8.44 -14.95
N ILE A 13 4.48 -9.07 -14.71
CA ILE A 13 3.50 -9.41 -15.76
C ILE A 13 2.97 -8.14 -16.44
N ASP A 14 2.84 -7.03 -15.72
CA ASP A 14 2.42 -5.74 -16.28
C ASP A 14 3.56 -4.90 -16.86
N ALA A 15 4.78 -5.46 -16.95
CA ALA A 15 5.97 -4.81 -17.48
C ALA A 15 6.38 -3.50 -16.78
N SER A 16 5.96 -3.26 -15.53
CA SER A 16 6.32 -2.02 -14.79
C SER A 16 7.84 -1.85 -14.57
N GLY A 17 8.64 -2.91 -14.73
CA GLY A 17 10.10 -2.91 -14.62
C GLY A 17 10.67 -2.91 -13.20
N THR A 18 10.08 -2.14 -12.27
CA THR A 18 10.49 -2.14 -10.85
C THR A 18 9.29 -2.22 -9.90
N TRP A 19 9.52 -2.65 -8.66
CA TRP A 19 8.47 -2.68 -7.65
C TRP A 19 7.94 -1.29 -7.31
N ASN A 20 8.83 -0.29 -7.28
CA ASN A 20 8.44 1.10 -7.08
C ASN A 20 7.47 1.55 -8.18
N LYS A 21 7.78 1.29 -9.46
CA LYS A 21 6.90 1.62 -10.59
C LYS A 21 5.60 0.81 -10.57
N ALA A 22 5.65 -0.44 -10.12
CA ALA A 22 4.46 -1.27 -9.96
C ALA A 22 3.50 -0.70 -8.91
N ALA A 23 4.00 -0.29 -7.74
CA ALA A 23 3.17 0.18 -6.62
C ALA A 23 2.76 1.65 -6.73
N GLN A 24 3.58 2.53 -7.34
CA GLN A 24 3.33 3.98 -7.40
C GLN A 24 1.93 4.36 -7.95
N PRO A 25 1.37 3.71 -8.99
CA PRO A 25 0.02 4.00 -9.47
C PRO A 25 -1.10 3.84 -8.43
N ALA A 26 -0.87 3.08 -7.35
CA ALA A 26 -1.83 2.98 -6.25
C ALA A 26 -2.04 4.33 -5.55
N LEU A 27 -0.98 5.13 -5.38
CA LEU A 27 -1.07 6.49 -4.82
C LEU A 27 -1.91 7.40 -5.73
N SER A 28 -1.67 7.31 -7.04
CA SER A 28 -2.40 8.11 -8.04
C SER A 28 -3.90 7.80 -8.07
N GLN A 29 -4.30 6.54 -7.85
CA GLN A 29 -5.71 6.17 -7.79
C GLN A 29 -6.45 6.91 -6.67
N TRP A 30 -5.84 7.01 -5.49
CA TRP A 30 -6.41 7.77 -4.38
C TRP A 30 -6.41 9.29 -4.66
N ASN A 31 -5.29 9.84 -5.14
CA ASN A 31 -5.17 11.27 -5.47
C ASN A 31 -6.21 11.75 -6.50
N ALA A 32 -6.67 10.86 -7.38
CA ALA A 32 -7.70 11.16 -8.36
C ALA A 32 -9.10 11.36 -7.74
N LYS A 33 -9.31 10.94 -6.49
CA LYS A 33 -10.64 10.94 -5.84
C LYS A 33 -10.75 11.92 -4.67
N MET A 34 -9.61 12.39 -4.14
CA MET A 34 -9.54 13.27 -2.97
C MET A 34 -9.11 14.69 -3.37
N LYS A 35 -9.63 15.69 -2.65
CA LYS A 35 -9.34 17.11 -2.92
C LYS A 35 -8.29 17.70 -1.97
N ASN A 36 -8.45 17.47 -0.66
CA ASN A 36 -7.74 18.20 0.39
C ASN A 36 -6.45 17.49 0.85
N MET A 37 -6.13 16.34 0.29
CA MET A 37 -4.92 15.57 0.57
C MET A 37 -4.46 14.89 -0.71
N GLN A 38 -3.15 14.88 -0.94
CA GLN A 38 -2.52 14.13 -2.02
C GLN A 38 -1.27 13.43 -1.52
N PHE A 39 -1.10 12.18 -1.93
CA PHE A 39 0.17 11.49 -1.82
C PHE A 39 1.19 12.09 -2.81
N ALA A 40 2.39 12.36 -2.31
CA ALA A 40 3.58 12.55 -3.13
C ALA A 40 4.49 11.31 -3.05
N ALA A 41 4.94 10.82 -4.20
CA ALA A 41 5.88 9.69 -4.28
C ALA A 41 7.31 10.19 -4.41
N VAL A 42 8.20 9.74 -3.54
CA VAL A 42 9.65 9.90 -3.69
C VAL A 42 10.22 8.56 -4.11
N MET A 43 10.50 8.42 -5.39
CA MET A 43 10.97 7.17 -5.98
C MET A 43 12.43 6.89 -5.62
N ASN A 44 12.75 5.63 -5.32
CA ASN A 44 14.12 5.18 -4.98
C ASN A 44 14.73 5.97 -3.80
N SER A 45 13.91 6.27 -2.80
CA SER A 45 14.36 7.00 -1.62
C SER A 45 15.47 6.26 -0.86
N THR A 46 16.43 7.02 -0.33
CA THR A 46 17.49 6.50 0.54
C THR A 46 17.28 6.86 2.02
N LYS A 47 16.14 7.49 2.36
CA LYS A 47 15.80 7.81 3.75
C LYS A 47 15.84 6.54 4.63
N PRO A 48 16.30 6.65 5.88
CA PRO A 48 16.29 5.54 6.83
C PRO A 48 14.90 4.91 6.92
N LYS A 49 14.85 3.58 7.07
CA LYS A 49 13.62 2.83 7.34
C LYS A 49 13.57 2.61 8.85
N ALA A 50 12.87 3.48 9.57
CA ALA A 50 12.88 3.50 11.01
C ALA A 50 11.51 3.90 11.54
N TYR A 51 11.09 3.29 12.64
CA TYR A 51 9.83 3.62 13.27
C TYR A 51 9.89 5.03 13.87
N ARG A 52 8.86 5.83 13.62
CA ARG A 52 8.71 7.16 14.22
C ARG A 52 9.84 8.12 13.85
N ASN A 53 10.13 8.22 12.56
CA ASN A 53 11.19 9.08 12.03
C ASN A 53 10.68 10.22 11.13
N ASP A 54 9.37 10.48 11.12
CA ASP A 54 8.65 11.45 10.27
C ASP A 54 8.78 11.18 8.76
N VAL A 55 9.11 9.94 8.38
CA VAL A 55 9.25 9.51 6.98
C VAL A 55 8.29 8.37 6.71
N ASN A 56 7.33 8.59 5.81
CA ASN A 56 6.41 7.53 5.40
C ASN A 56 7.10 6.57 4.41
N ASN A 57 7.73 5.50 4.90
CA ASN A 57 8.49 4.54 4.12
C ASN A 57 7.57 3.48 3.48
N VAL A 58 7.95 2.98 2.30
CA VAL A 58 7.30 1.84 1.62
C VAL A 58 8.37 0.84 1.20
N PHE A 59 8.40 -0.35 1.79
CA PHE A 59 9.50 -1.30 1.57
C PHE A 59 9.12 -2.77 1.81
N PHE A 60 10.01 -3.68 1.38
CA PHE A 60 9.93 -5.10 1.70
C PHE A 60 10.74 -5.44 2.95
N SER A 61 10.22 -6.35 3.79
CA SER A 61 10.98 -6.94 4.89
C SER A 61 10.40 -8.30 5.33
N SER A 62 11.17 -9.09 6.08
CA SER A 62 10.68 -10.32 6.75
C SER A 62 10.11 -10.06 8.15
N LYS A 63 10.43 -8.89 8.72
CA LYS A 63 9.93 -8.36 9.98
C LYS A 63 9.75 -6.85 9.89
N TYR A 64 8.92 -6.25 10.71
CA TYR A 64 8.78 -4.79 10.79
C TYR A 64 9.08 -4.34 12.22
N TYR A 65 10.14 -3.54 12.38
CA TYR A 65 10.54 -2.97 13.67
C TYR A 65 10.61 -3.97 14.83
N GLY A 66 11.15 -5.16 14.57
CA GLY A 66 11.29 -6.25 15.54
C GLY A 66 10.13 -7.24 15.59
N TYR A 67 8.97 -6.89 15.04
CA TYR A 67 7.76 -7.72 15.04
C TYR A 67 7.69 -8.66 13.83
N SER A 68 7.16 -9.85 14.07
CA SER A 68 6.84 -10.82 13.01
C SER A 68 5.48 -10.51 12.39
N PHE A 69 5.35 -10.75 11.09
CA PHE A 69 4.05 -10.76 10.42
C PHE A 69 3.17 -11.90 10.95
N GLY A 70 1.85 -11.69 10.90
CA GLY A 70 0.88 -12.77 11.08
C GLY A 70 1.04 -13.85 10.01
N SER A 71 0.51 -15.05 10.28
CA SER A 71 0.72 -16.24 9.43
C SER A 71 0.25 -16.06 7.99
N THR A 72 -0.78 -15.24 7.77
CA THR A 72 -1.43 -14.93 6.49
C THR A 72 -1.24 -13.46 6.04
N THR A 73 -0.46 -12.66 6.76
CA THR A 73 -0.35 -11.21 6.54
C THR A 73 0.56 -10.89 5.35
N LEU A 74 -0.02 -10.30 4.30
CA LEU A 74 0.68 -9.90 3.08
C LEU A 74 1.51 -8.62 3.27
N ALA A 75 0.94 -7.62 3.92
CA ALA A 75 1.60 -6.36 4.23
C ALA A 75 0.97 -5.76 5.50
N VAL A 76 1.61 -4.73 6.03
CA VAL A 76 1.08 -3.92 7.13
C VAL A 76 1.28 -2.45 6.83
N CYS A 77 0.33 -1.62 7.24
CA CYS A 77 0.45 -0.18 7.34
C CYS A 77 0.51 0.21 8.82
N LEU A 78 1.64 0.74 9.26
CA LEU A 78 1.89 1.16 10.63
C LEU A 78 1.67 2.66 10.73
N SER A 79 0.72 3.09 11.55
CA SER A 79 0.47 4.51 11.81
C SER A 79 0.97 4.93 13.19
N SER A 80 1.59 6.10 13.27
CA SER A 80 2.04 6.71 14.52
C SER A 80 1.49 8.13 14.66
N TRP A 81 0.97 8.43 15.86
CA TRP A 81 0.47 9.74 16.24
C TRP A 81 1.46 10.40 17.21
N TYR A 82 1.89 11.62 16.91
CA TYR A 82 2.66 12.44 17.85
C TYR A 82 1.71 13.34 18.64
N THR A 83 1.75 13.25 19.97
CA THR A 83 0.88 14.03 20.86
C THR A 83 1.37 15.46 21.11
N SER A 84 2.59 15.82 20.69
CA SER A 84 3.28 17.04 21.15
C SER A 84 3.55 18.12 20.09
N SER A 85 3.17 17.92 18.82
CA SER A 85 3.28 18.97 17.80
C SER A 85 2.28 18.71 16.69
N LEU A 86 1.32 19.64 16.48
CA LEU A 86 0.43 19.75 15.31
C LEU A 86 0.32 18.47 14.46
N ALA A 87 -0.26 17.42 15.04
CA ALA A 87 -0.60 16.12 14.47
C ALA A 87 0.10 15.74 13.15
N THR A 88 1.41 15.50 13.17
CA THR A 88 2.04 14.74 12.08
C THR A 88 1.60 13.29 12.18
N PHE A 89 0.98 12.79 11.12
CA PHE A 89 0.59 11.39 10.97
C PHE A 89 1.64 10.69 10.10
N GLU A 90 2.47 9.87 10.73
CA GLU A 90 3.48 9.07 10.04
C GLU A 90 2.91 7.69 9.73
N THR A 91 3.18 7.20 8.52
CA THR A 91 2.73 5.88 8.07
C THR A 91 3.82 5.12 7.32
N ASP A 92 4.13 3.92 7.79
CA ASP A 92 5.01 2.99 7.07
C ASP A 92 4.24 1.81 6.50
N VAL A 93 4.49 1.50 5.23
CA VAL A 93 3.95 0.32 4.57
C VAL A 93 5.05 -0.71 4.36
N VAL A 94 4.88 -1.88 4.97
CA VAL A 94 5.86 -2.97 4.90
C VAL A 94 5.24 -4.20 4.24
N PHE A 95 5.78 -4.57 3.09
CA PHE A 95 5.39 -5.77 2.35
C PHE A 95 6.20 -6.98 2.85
N ASN A 96 5.50 -8.09 3.09
CA ASN A 96 6.09 -9.29 3.66
C ASN A 96 6.86 -10.10 2.61
N THR A 97 8.16 -10.27 2.82
CA THR A 97 9.06 -11.07 1.96
C THR A 97 8.81 -12.58 2.01
N LYS A 98 8.00 -13.08 2.96
CA LYS A 98 7.55 -14.47 2.99
C LYS A 98 6.79 -14.86 1.72
N TYR A 99 6.10 -13.90 1.09
CA TYR A 99 5.29 -14.14 -0.09
C TYR A 99 6.07 -13.84 -1.37
N LYS A 100 5.77 -14.59 -2.43
CA LYS A 100 6.18 -14.25 -3.79
C LYS A 100 5.29 -13.12 -4.29
N TRP A 101 5.90 -12.10 -4.89
CA TRP A 101 5.20 -10.93 -5.43
C TRP A 101 5.28 -10.88 -6.95
N ASN A 102 4.35 -10.16 -7.56
CA ASN A 102 4.37 -9.74 -8.96
C ASN A 102 3.47 -8.49 -9.12
N SER A 103 3.21 -8.05 -10.35
CA SER A 103 2.28 -6.97 -10.66
C SER A 103 1.49 -7.32 -11.92
N TYR A 104 0.17 -7.36 -11.82
CA TYR A 104 -0.75 -7.67 -12.92
C TYR A 104 -2.15 -7.11 -12.67
N ARG A 105 -2.95 -6.90 -13.72
CA ARG A 105 -4.35 -6.44 -13.61
C ARG A 105 -5.35 -7.58 -13.73
N GLY A 106 -6.57 -7.35 -13.26
CA GLY A 106 -7.67 -8.33 -13.30
C GLY A 106 -7.58 -9.35 -12.17
N ASN A 107 -8.32 -10.46 -12.30
CA ASN A 107 -8.52 -11.46 -11.24
C ASN A 107 -7.21 -12.02 -10.66
N LEU A 108 -7.31 -12.53 -9.42
CA LEU A 108 -6.22 -13.29 -8.81
C LEU A 108 -5.85 -14.48 -9.70
N ARG A 109 -4.55 -14.73 -9.81
CA ARG A 109 -4.00 -15.77 -10.69
C ARG A 109 -3.54 -16.94 -9.82
N SER A 110 -4.04 -18.14 -10.11
CA SER A 110 -3.75 -19.37 -9.36
C SER A 110 -2.79 -20.33 -10.09
N SER A 111 -2.31 -19.98 -11.29
CA SER A 111 -1.37 -20.81 -12.05
C SER A 111 0.01 -20.90 -11.37
N SER A 112 0.94 -21.69 -11.93
CA SER A 112 2.07 -22.25 -11.18
C SER A 112 3.04 -21.26 -10.53
N ASN A 113 3.07 -19.97 -10.89
CA ASN A 113 3.76 -18.94 -10.06
C ASN A 113 3.53 -17.45 -10.43
N PRO A 114 2.31 -16.88 -10.46
CA PRO A 114 2.12 -15.48 -10.80
C PRO A 114 2.43 -14.51 -9.66
N GLY A 115 2.70 -14.97 -8.43
CA GLY A 115 2.93 -14.11 -7.25
C GLY A 115 1.67 -13.33 -6.82
N VAL A 116 1.71 -12.72 -5.65
CA VAL A 116 0.68 -11.79 -5.18
C VAL A 116 0.87 -10.44 -5.88
N ASP A 117 -0.22 -9.86 -6.39
CA ASP A 117 -0.19 -8.56 -7.05
C ASP A 117 0.10 -7.43 -6.06
N ILE A 118 1.31 -6.90 -6.12
CA ILE A 118 1.81 -5.85 -5.23
C ILE A 118 0.97 -4.58 -5.33
N ARG A 119 0.48 -4.22 -6.53
CA ARG A 119 -0.27 -2.96 -6.69
C ARG A 119 -1.64 -3.08 -6.04
N ARG A 120 -2.33 -4.22 -6.14
CA ARG A 120 -3.59 -4.48 -5.43
C ARG A 120 -3.40 -4.31 -3.91
N VAL A 121 -2.36 -4.94 -3.35
CA VAL A 121 -2.07 -4.80 -1.92
C VAL A 121 -1.65 -3.37 -1.57
N ALA A 122 -0.87 -2.70 -2.41
CA ALA A 122 -0.48 -1.30 -2.19
C ALA A 122 -1.69 -0.35 -2.16
N ILE A 123 -2.72 -0.55 -2.99
CA ILE A 123 -3.94 0.26 -2.94
C ILE A 123 -4.59 0.14 -1.55
N HIS A 124 -4.70 -1.09 -1.04
CA HIS A 124 -5.24 -1.39 0.29
C HIS A 124 -4.42 -0.71 1.40
N GLU A 125 -3.10 -0.95 1.44
CA GLU A 125 -2.24 -0.37 2.49
C GLU A 125 -2.19 1.16 2.43
N PHE A 126 -2.27 1.75 1.24
CA PHE A 126 -2.37 3.21 1.11
C PHE A 126 -3.74 3.75 1.53
N GLY A 127 -4.81 2.93 1.49
CA GLY A 127 -6.07 3.28 2.14
C GLY A 127 -5.92 3.34 3.66
N HIS A 128 -5.19 2.41 4.28
CA HIS A 128 -4.83 2.53 5.69
C HIS A 128 -3.97 3.76 5.98
N ALA A 129 -3.05 4.12 5.08
CA ALA A 129 -2.27 5.35 5.21
C ALA A 129 -3.10 6.64 5.07
N LEU A 130 -4.34 6.54 4.59
CA LEU A 130 -5.35 7.60 4.60
C LEU A 130 -6.25 7.55 5.83
N GLY A 131 -6.01 6.62 6.76
CA GLY A 131 -6.86 6.42 7.94
C GLY A 131 -8.13 5.59 7.68
N LEU A 132 -8.26 4.94 6.52
CA LEU A 132 -9.38 4.03 6.27
C LEU A 132 -9.18 2.73 7.05
N GLY A 133 -10.24 2.26 7.68
CA GLY A 133 -10.29 0.93 8.30
C GLY A 133 -10.66 -0.16 7.30
N HIS A 134 -10.68 -1.41 7.77
CA HIS A 134 -11.25 -2.51 7.01
C HIS A 134 -12.77 -2.36 6.85
N THR A 135 -13.29 -2.94 5.76
CA THR A 135 -14.72 -3.01 5.46
C THR A 135 -15.15 -4.45 5.16
N SER A 136 -16.42 -4.77 5.40
CA SER A 136 -17.03 -6.05 5.03
C SER A 136 -17.60 -6.06 3.60
N ASN A 137 -17.62 -4.91 2.91
CA ASN A 137 -18.14 -4.80 1.55
C ASN A 137 -17.31 -5.66 0.58
N SER A 138 -17.95 -6.66 -0.03
CA SER A 138 -17.29 -7.69 -0.87
C SER A 138 -16.55 -7.14 -2.10
N THR A 139 -16.92 -5.94 -2.55
CA THR A 139 -16.39 -5.25 -3.72
C THR A 139 -15.40 -4.11 -3.39
N ALA A 140 -15.10 -3.91 -2.11
CA ALA A 140 -14.14 -2.90 -1.67
C ALA A 140 -12.70 -3.45 -1.67
N ILE A 141 -11.73 -2.59 -1.98
CA ILE A 141 -10.31 -2.91 -1.88
C ILE A 141 -9.86 -2.95 -0.42
N MET A 142 -10.53 -2.22 0.48
CA MET A 142 -10.26 -2.20 1.91
C MET A 142 -10.78 -3.44 2.67
N ARG A 143 -11.18 -4.51 1.98
CA ARG A 143 -11.45 -5.79 2.65
C ARG A 143 -10.16 -6.38 3.22
N PRO A 144 -10.21 -7.00 4.42
CA PRO A 144 -9.03 -7.61 5.04
C PRO A 144 -8.51 -8.85 4.29
N ILE A 145 -9.34 -9.47 3.45
CA ILE A 145 -8.98 -10.65 2.67
C ILE A 145 -8.87 -10.24 1.21
N ILE A 146 -7.71 -10.49 0.62
CA ILE A 146 -7.43 -10.21 -0.79
C ILE A 146 -8.47 -10.89 -1.70
N SER A 147 -8.92 -10.18 -2.73
CA SER A 147 -9.93 -10.68 -3.67
C SER A 147 -9.61 -10.26 -5.10
N ASN A 148 -10.52 -10.56 -6.04
CA ASN A 148 -10.39 -10.13 -7.43
C ASN A 148 -10.44 -8.61 -7.61
N GLN A 149 -10.97 -7.87 -6.62
CA GLN A 149 -10.96 -6.41 -6.63
C GLN A 149 -9.51 -5.90 -6.73
N ASP A 150 -9.20 -5.15 -7.78
CA ASP A 150 -7.82 -4.72 -8.09
C ASP A 150 -7.69 -3.19 -8.22
N LYS A 151 -8.77 -2.47 -7.88
CA LYS A 151 -8.93 -1.01 -7.92
C LYS A 151 -9.76 -0.55 -6.72
N ILE A 152 -9.71 0.73 -6.40
CA ILE A 152 -10.63 1.34 -5.43
C ILE A 152 -12.10 1.20 -5.89
N GLY A 153 -12.96 0.76 -4.97
CA GLY A 153 -14.40 0.63 -5.13
C GLY A 153 -15.16 1.87 -4.63
N THR A 154 -16.49 1.84 -4.73
CA THR A 154 -17.35 2.96 -4.32
C THR A 154 -17.30 3.23 -2.82
N ASP A 155 -17.29 2.17 -2.00
CA ASP A 155 -17.16 2.24 -0.54
C ASP A 155 -15.84 2.89 -0.11
N ASP A 156 -14.74 2.46 -0.75
CA ASP A 156 -13.40 3.00 -0.52
C ASP A 156 -13.32 4.50 -0.85
N ILE A 157 -13.90 4.90 -1.99
CA ILE A 157 -13.97 6.30 -2.43
C ILE A 157 -14.79 7.13 -1.45
N ALA A 158 -15.97 6.64 -1.02
CA ALA A 158 -16.82 7.36 -0.08
C ALA A 158 -16.11 7.58 1.27
N GLY A 159 -15.40 6.56 1.77
CA GLY A 159 -14.58 6.66 2.97
C GLY A 159 -13.49 7.73 2.84
N ALA A 160 -12.71 7.68 1.76
CA ALA A 160 -11.64 8.65 1.51
C ALA A 160 -12.18 10.08 1.35
N GLN A 161 -13.29 10.26 0.64
CA GLN A 161 -13.90 11.57 0.41
C GLN A 161 -14.56 12.15 1.65
N LYS A 162 -15.02 11.31 2.58
CA LYS A 162 -15.49 11.77 3.90
C LYS A 162 -14.37 12.42 4.71
N LEU A 163 -13.14 11.94 4.57
CA LEU A 163 -11.97 12.48 5.26
C LEU A 163 -11.34 13.67 4.54
N TYR A 164 -11.24 13.61 3.22
CA TYR A 164 -10.40 14.53 2.43
C TYR A 164 -11.15 15.29 1.33
N GLY A 165 -12.48 15.22 1.33
CA GLY A 165 -13.33 15.90 0.36
C GLY A 165 -13.33 15.24 -1.02
N LYS A 166 -14.45 15.40 -1.72
CA LYS A 166 -14.63 14.95 -3.10
C LYS A 166 -13.94 15.89 -4.08
N ARG A 167 -13.25 15.30 -5.05
CA ARG A 167 -12.71 15.99 -6.23
C ARG A 167 -13.75 16.12 -7.33
#